data_AF-C4JAI3-F1
#
_entry.id   AF-C4JAI3-F1
#
_cell.length_a   1.000
_cell.length_b   1.000
_cell.length_c   1.000
_cell.angle_alpha   90.00
_cell.angle_beta   90.00
_cell.angle_gamma   90.00
#
_symmetry.space_group_name_H-M   'P 1'
#
loop_
_entity.id
_entity.type
_entity.pdbx_description
1 polymer ?
#
loop_
_entity_poly.entity_id
_entity_poly.type
_entity_poly.pdbx_seq_one_letter_code
_entity_poly.pdbx_strand_id
1 'polypeptide(L)'
;MDAAPLLALLLAAVSLSAAAAGDGAHPGYSDEGTCTVDAAGAGVGSGPELRRLEERRPGRIIDITHAYVPDLLAFAPGAVTGPLVHLKESMANGSEYNLSELRLECHMGTHVDAPGHMNQGHFAAGLDVDTLDLDVLNGPALLVDVPRDTNITAEAMEFLNIPRGVRRVLFRTLNTDRKLMWRKGGDMSYVGFTEDGAQWLVDNTDIKLVGIDSLSVAAFEHLISAHVVFFKTPDIIPVEGLKLDNIETGIYMLHCLPLRLVGAEGAPTRCILIK
;
A
#
# COMPACT_ATOMS: atom_id res chain seq x y z
N MET A 1 21.43 -56.59 33.84
CA MET A 1 22.49 -56.58 32.80
C MET A 1 22.84 -55.13 32.59
N ASP A 2 24.07 -54.80 32.97
CA ASP A 2 24.58 -53.47 33.24
C ASP A 2 24.64 -52.59 31.99
N ALA A 3 24.05 -51.40 32.04
CA ALA A 3 24.27 -50.34 31.06
C ALA A 3 24.85 -49.13 31.81
N ALA A 4 26.01 -48.69 31.32
CA ALA A 4 27.01 -47.89 32.01
C ALA A 4 26.63 -46.40 32.25
N PRO A 5 27.22 -45.76 33.27
CA PRO A 5 27.26 -44.31 33.45
C PRO A 5 28.52 -43.70 32.79
N LEU A 6 28.54 -42.36 32.73
CA LEU A 6 29.58 -41.44 32.24
C LEU A 6 29.55 -41.08 30.75
N LEU A 7 28.95 -39.93 30.44
CA LEU A 7 29.62 -38.93 29.59
C LEU A 7 29.13 -37.52 29.95
N ALA A 8 29.77 -36.91 30.94
CA ALA A 8 29.69 -35.48 31.20
C ALA A 8 30.67 -34.79 30.24
N LEU A 9 30.16 -34.26 29.12
CA LEU A 9 30.95 -33.46 28.18
C LEU A 9 30.67 -31.97 28.41
N LEU A 10 31.75 -31.23 28.61
CA LEU A 10 31.82 -29.84 29.03
C LEU A 10 31.00 -28.89 28.13
N LEU A 11 30.22 -28.01 28.77
CA LEU A 11 29.73 -26.76 28.19
C LEU A 11 30.94 -25.83 27.96
N ALA A 12 31.42 -25.75 26.72
CA ALA A 12 32.30 -24.66 26.30
C ALA A 12 31.43 -23.47 25.90
N ALA A 13 31.40 -22.44 26.76
CA ALA A 13 30.77 -21.16 26.48
C ALA A 13 31.52 -20.46 25.33
N VAL A 14 30.98 -20.53 24.12
CA VAL A 14 31.45 -19.71 23.00
C VAL A 14 30.81 -18.33 23.17
N SER A 15 31.61 -17.38 23.65
CA SER A 15 31.28 -15.96 23.61
C SER A 15 31.26 -15.48 22.16
N LEU A 16 30.09 -15.44 21.53
CA LEU A 16 29.94 -14.71 20.27
C LEU A 16 29.98 -13.21 20.61
N SER A 17 31.10 -12.57 20.27
CA SER A 17 31.17 -11.12 20.23
C SER A 17 30.20 -10.63 19.15
N ALA A 18 29.21 -9.84 19.57
CA ALA A 18 28.35 -9.08 18.68
C ALA A 18 29.22 -8.09 17.88
N ALA A 19 29.68 -8.52 16.71
CA ALA A 19 30.32 -7.64 15.74
C ALA A 19 29.22 -6.73 15.18
N ALA A 20 29.46 -5.43 15.31
CA ALA A 20 28.62 -4.31 14.89
C ALA A 20 27.85 -4.56 13.59
N ALA A 21 26.54 -4.81 13.71
CA ALA A 21 25.58 -4.69 12.63
C ALA A 21 25.35 -3.19 12.36
N GLY A 22 26.18 -2.64 11.47
CA GLY A 22 25.99 -1.33 10.86
C GLY A 22 25.79 -1.47 9.36
N ASP A 23 24.97 -2.43 8.93
CA ASP A 23 24.53 -2.56 7.54
C ASP A 23 23.03 -2.25 7.50
N GLY A 24 22.69 -1.07 8.02
CA GLY A 24 21.30 -0.62 8.08
C GLY A 24 20.83 -0.34 6.66
N ALA A 25 19.79 -1.06 6.23
CA ALA A 25 19.12 -0.86 4.94
C ALA A 25 18.64 0.60 4.69
N HIS A 26 18.69 1.45 5.72
CA HIS A 26 18.27 2.85 5.66
C HIS A 26 19.32 3.75 6.35
N PRO A 27 20.21 4.44 5.60
CA PRO A 27 20.98 5.53 6.16
C PRO A 27 20.02 6.65 6.60
N GLY A 28 20.16 7.09 7.86
CA GLY A 28 19.34 8.18 8.42
C GLY A 28 19.54 9.49 7.67
N TYR A 29 18.46 10.24 7.48
CA TYR A 29 18.49 11.59 6.91
C TYR A 29 19.01 12.61 7.93
N SER A 30 19.77 13.60 7.46
CA SER A 30 20.06 14.82 8.22
C SER A 30 18.91 15.82 8.06
N ASP A 31 18.36 16.30 9.17
CA ASP A 31 17.28 17.31 9.22
C ASP A 31 17.77 18.72 8.85
N GLU A 32 18.32 18.91 7.65
CA GLU A 32 18.71 20.24 7.16
C GLU A 32 17.71 20.80 6.15
N GLY A 33 17.07 21.92 6.52
CA GLY A 33 16.58 22.92 5.55
C GLY A 33 15.09 22.92 5.23
N THR A 34 14.23 23.27 6.18
CA THR A 34 12.87 23.77 5.85
C THR A 34 12.95 25.20 5.32
N CYS A 35 12.88 25.38 4.00
CA CYS A 35 12.54 26.66 3.38
C CYS A 35 11.16 26.56 2.72
N THR A 36 10.18 27.21 3.32
CA THR A 36 8.85 27.41 2.74
C THR A 36 8.94 28.37 1.55
N VAL A 37 8.40 27.99 0.40
CA VAL A 37 8.23 28.89 -0.73
C VAL A 37 7.16 29.93 -0.39
N ASP A 38 7.57 31.20 -0.27
CA ASP A 38 6.65 32.32 -0.27
C ASP A 38 5.85 32.31 -1.58
N ALA A 39 4.53 32.23 -1.48
CA ALA A 39 3.60 32.26 -2.61
C ALA A 39 3.47 33.68 -3.21
N ALA A 40 4.59 34.38 -3.41
CA ALA A 40 4.64 35.72 -3.93
C ALA A 40 5.20 35.72 -5.36
N GLY A 41 4.29 35.84 -6.33
CA GLY A 41 4.62 36.56 -7.57
C GLY A 41 5.00 35.73 -8.79
N ALA A 42 4.24 34.69 -9.12
CA ALA A 42 4.14 34.26 -10.51
C ALA A 42 2.66 34.23 -10.88
N GLY A 43 2.21 35.25 -11.60
CA GLY A 43 0.89 35.28 -12.22
C GLY A 43 0.79 34.16 -13.25
N VAL A 44 0.46 32.96 -12.79
CA VAL A 44 0.10 31.87 -13.69
C VAL A 44 -1.27 32.24 -14.20
N GLY A 45 -1.30 32.85 -15.39
CA GLY A 45 -2.53 33.09 -16.12
C GLY A 45 -3.36 31.81 -16.14
N SER A 46 -4.68 31.96 -16.19
CA SER A 46 -5.66 30.89 -16.34
C SER A 46 -5.45 30.17 -17.68
N GLY A 47 -4.35 29.41 -17.75
CA GLY A 47 -4.11 28.42 -18.78
C GLY A 47 -5.25 27.41 -18.75
N PRO A 48 -5.55 26.78 -19.89
CA PRO A 48 -6.62 25.78 -19.95
C PRO A 48 -6.40 24.79 -18.81
N GLU A 49 -7.44 24.54 -18.00
CA GLU A 49 -7.44 23.47 -16.99
C GLU A 49 -6.70 22.29 -17.63
N LEU A 50 -5.52 21.97 -17.10
CA LEU A 50 -4.68 20.89 -17.62
C LEU A 50 -5.40 19.59 -17.27
N ARG A 51 -6.47 19.29 -18.00
CA ARG A 51 -7.15 18.02 -17.98
C ARG A 51 -6.12 16.96 -18.34
N ARG A 52 -6.15 15.85 -17.60
CA ARG A 52 -5.27 14.71 -17.88
C ARG A 52 -5.38 14.39 -19.37
N LEU A 53 -4.24 14.25 -20.06
CA LEU A 53 -4.24 13.96 -21.50
C LEU A 53 -5.03 12.69 -21.84
N GLU A 54 -5.15 11.77 -20.87
CA GLU A 54 -5.94 10.54 -20.93
C GLU A 54 -7.44 10.79 -21.13
N GLU A 55 -7.99 11.91 -20.64
CA GLU A 55 -9.41 12.28 -20.82
C GLU A 55 -9.76 12.64 -22.28
N ARG A 56 -8.77 12.75 -23.16
CA ARG A 56 -8.99 13.06 -24.58
C ARG A 56 -9.57 11.90 -25.38
N ARG A 57 -9.62 10.68 -24.83
CA ARG A 57 -10.26 9.53 -25.48
C ARG A 57 -11.26 8.87 -24.53
N PRO A 58 -12.50 8.60 -24.96
CA PRO A 58 -13.47 7.92 -24.10
C PRO A 58 -12.98 6.55 -23.64
N GLY A 59 -12.99 6.35 -22.31
CA GLY A 59 -13.43 5.10 -21.68
C GLY A 59 -12.52 3.87 -21.71
N ARG A 60 -11.30 3.94 -22.25
CA ARG A 60 -10.43 2.74 -22.30
C ARG A 60 -9.67 2.50 -20.99
N ILE A 61 -9.18 3.54 -20.33
CA ILE A 61 -8.34 3.44 -19.13
C ILE A 61 -9.00 4.25 -18.02
N ILE A 62 -9.24 3.62 -16.88
CA ILE A 62 -9.78 4.24 -15.68
C ILE A 62 -8.66 4.25 -14.65
N ASP A 63 -8.23 5.46 -14.27
CA ASP A 63 -7.23 5.63 -13.24
C ASP A 63 -7.85 5.56 -11.86
N ILE A 64 -7.45 4.54 -11.10
CA ILE A 64 -7.93 4.26 -9.74
C ILE A 64 -6.87 4.62 -8.69
N THR A 65 -5.93 5.50 -9.03
CA THR A 65 -4.97 6.08 -8.09
C THR A 65 -5.36 7.49 -7.65
N HIS A 66 -5.28 7.74 -6.35
CA HIS A 66 -5.40 9.09 -5.80
C HIS A 66 -4.18 9.93 -6.20
N ALA A 67 -4.40 11.21 -6.50
CA ALA A 67 -3.32 12.12 -6.80
C ALA A 67 -2.51 12.40 -5.53
N TYR A 68 -1.18 12.32 -5.63
CA TYR A 68 -0.28 12.84 -4.61
C TYR A 68 -0.40 14.37 -4.57
N VAL A 69 -0.94 14.86 -3.46
CA VAL A 69 -1.11 16.29 -3.15
C VAL A 69 -0.58 16.55 -1.74
N PRO A 70 -0.15 17.78 -1.41
CA PRO A 70 0.47 18.07 -0.10
C PRO A 70 -0.42 17.73 1.10
N ASP A 71 -1.74 17.72 0.94
CA ASP A 71 -2.72 17.37 1.97
C ASP A 71 -3.35 15.98 1.77
N LEU A 72 -2.67 15.09 1.04
CA LEU A 72 -3.05 13.70 0.92
C LEU A 72 -3.16 13.06 2.31
N LEU A 73 -4.22 12.27 2.51
CA LEU A 73 -4.49 11.63 3.77
C LEU A 73 -3.35 10.68 4.17
N ALA A 74 -2.80 10.88 5.36
CA ALA A 74 -1.81 10.01 5.98
C ALA A 74 -2.41 9.27 7.19
N PHE A 75 -1.85 8.09 7.50
CA PHE A 75 -2.35 7.24 8.57
C PHE A 75 -2.10 7.84 9.97
N ALA A 76 -0.89 8.28 10.26
CA ALA A 76 -0.53 8.83 11.57
C ALA A 76 -0.47 10.37 11.58
N PRO A 77 -0.93 11.04 12.65
CA PRO A 77 -0.57 12.43 12.89
C PRO A 77 0.95 12.57 12.97
N GLY A 78 1.55 13.36 12.09
CA GLY A 78 3.00 13.57 12.07
C GLY A 78 3.82 12.53 11.29
N ALA A 79 3.16 11.54 10.65
CA ALA A 79 3.71 10.93 9.43
C ALA A 79 4.16 12.05 8.49
N VAL A 80 5.12 11.81 7.58
CA VAL A 80 5.49 12.82 6.58
C VAL A 80 4.17 13.36 6.00
N THR A 81 3.84 14.63 6.27
CA THR A 81 2.43 15.09 6.26
C THR A 81 1.81 15.16 4.87
N GLY A 82 2.57 14.74 3.87
CA GLY A 82 2.17 14.41 2.53
C GLY A 82 3.39 13.97 1.73
N PRO A 83 3.24 13.63 0.45
CA PRO A 83 4.35 13.57 -0.48
C PRO A 83 5.04 14.94 -0.50
N LEU A 84 6.27 15.03 0.02
CA LEU A 84 7.07 16.23 -0.09
C LEU A 84 7.77 16.22 -1.45
N VAL A 85 7.15 16.87 -2.43
CA VAL A 85 7.82 17.24 -3.68
C VAL A 85 8.48 18.58 -3.46
N HIS A 86 9.80 18.58 -3.30
CA HIS A 86 10.59 19.80 -3.12
C HIS A 86 11.31 20.16 -4.41
N LEU A 87 10.98 21.31 -5.01
CA LEU A 87 11.67 21.81 -6.20
C LEU A 87 13.07 22.32 -5.79
N LYS A 88 14.06 21.47 -5.96
CA LYS A 88 15.47 21.74 -5.62
C LYS A 88 16.14 22.67 -6.61
N GLU A 89 15.99 22.40 -7.90
CA GLU A 89 16.48 23.25 -8.98
C GLU A 89 15.30 23.84 -9.76
N SER A 90 15.41 25.11 -10.14
CA SER A 90 14.35 25.82 -10.85
C SER A 90 14.90 26.66 -12.00
N MET A 91 14.31 26.52 -13.18
CA MET A 91 14.60 27.39 -14.33
C MET A 91 14.29 28.85 -14.04
N ALA A 92 13.29 29.13 -13.19
CA ALA A 92 12.99 30.49 -12.76
C ALA A 92 14.14 31.12 -11.95
N ASN A 93 15.00 30.28 -11.35
CA ASN A 93 16.18 30.69 -10.58
C ASN A 93 17.49 30.52 -11.37
N GLY A 94 17.40 30.36 -12.70
CA GLY A 94 18.57 30.31 -13.59
C GLY A 94 19.14 28.91 -13.84
N SER A 95 18.55 27.84 -13.28
CA SER A 95 18.91 26.47 -13.68
C SER A 95 18.49 26.21 -15.13
N GLU A 96 19.16 25.30 -15.83
CA GLU A 96 18.76 24.89 -17.19
C GLU A 96 17.52 23.98 -17.19
N TYR A 97 17.14 23.46 -16.03
CA TYR A 97 16.02 22.54 -15.87
C TYR A 97 15.36 22.70 -14.49
N ASN A 98 14.14 22.19 -14.37
CA ASN A 98 13.50 21.99 -13.08
C ASN A 98 13.85 20.58 -12.57
N LEU A 99 14.31 20.47 -11.33
CA LEU A 99 14.55 19.20 -10.65
C LEU A 99 13.90 19.22 -9.29
N SER A 100 13.04 18.24 -9.05
CA SER A 100 12.41 18.04 -7.75
C SER A 100 12.93 16.80 -7.05
N GLU A 101 13.00 16.87 -5.73
CA GLU A 101 13.18 15.73 -4.84
C GLU A 101 11.83 15.28 -4.32
N LEU A 102 11.69 13.98 -4.05
CA LEU A 102 10.47 13.38 -3.52
C LEU A 102 10.80 12.66 -2.21
N ARG A 103 10.10 13.00 -1.13
CA ARG A 103 10.15 12.31 0.17
C ARG A 103 8.74 11.91 0.58
N LEU A 104 8.52 10.62 0.81
CA LEU A 104 7.25 10.07 1.28
C LEU A 104 7.48 8.78 2.06
N GLU A 105 6.47 8.37 2.83
CA GLU A 105 6.38 7.01 3.37
C GLU A 105 5.91 6.04 2.29
N CYS A 106 6.40 4.80 2.34
CA CYS A 106 6.10 3.76 1.37
C CYS A 106 4.61 3.36 1.31
N HIS A 107 3.89 3.55 2.42
CA HIS A 107 2.47 3.22 2.61
C HIS A 107 1.54 4.43 2.44
N MET A 108 1.92 5.37 1.57
CA MET A 108 1.19 6.61 1.38
C MET A 108 0.37 6.59 0.09
N GLY A 109 -0.90 7.03 0.17
CA GLY A 109 -1.78 7.10 -0.99
C GLY A 109 -2.16 5.71 -1.50
N THR A 110 -2.31 5.58 -2.82
CA THR A 110 -2.49 4.27 -3.43
C THR A 110 -1.16 3.52 -3.43
N HIS A 111 -1.09 2.41 -2.72
CA HIS A 111 0.15 1.68 -2.50
C HIS A 111 -0.08 0.16 -2.45
N VAL A 112 1.01 -0.59 -2.55
CA VAL A 112 1.00 -2.03 -2.30
C VAL A 112 1.81 -2.34 -1.05
N ASP A 113 1.40 -3.38 -0.35
CA ASP A 113 2.16 -3.91 0.78
C ASP A 113 2.86 -5.21 0.41
N ALA A 114 4.11 -5.33 0.86
CA ALA A 114 4.86 -6.57 0.79
C ALA A 114 4.71 -7.37 2.09
N PRO A 115 4.91 -8.70 2.05
CA PRO A 115 4.76 -9.56 3.24
C PRO A 115 5.64 -9.15 4.43
N GLY A 116 6.80 -8.53 4.17
CA GLY A 116 7.67 -7.98 5.21
C GLY A 116 7.06 -6.87 6.06
N HIS A 117 5.95 -6.26 5.65
CA HIS A 117 5.33 -5.12 6.36
C HIS A 117 4.90 -5.45 7.80
N MET A 118 4.28 -6.63 8.00
CA MET A 118 3.85 -7.09 9.34
C MET A 118 4.26 -8.54 9.64
N ASN A 119 5.27 -9.06 8.93
CA ASN A 119 5.86 -10.36 9.21
C ASN A 119 7.39 -10.25 9.24
N GLN A 120 7.97 -10.26 10.45
CA GLN A 120 9.41 -10.12 10.65
C GLN A 120 10.23 -11.23 9.97
N GLY A 121 9.68 -12.45 9.87
CA GLY A 121 10.35 -13.56 9.18
C GLY A 121 10.46 -13.28 7.68
N HIS A 122 9.39 -12.76 7.08
CA HIS A 122 9.37 -12.34 5.68
C HIS A 122 10.29 -11.12 5.43
N PHE A 123 10.28 -10.13 6.34
CA PHE A 123 11.19 -8.98 6.25
C PHE A 123 12.66 -9.40 6.28
N ALA A 124 13.03 -10.25 7.24
CA ALA A 124 14.40 -10.78 7.34
C ALA A 124 14.78 -11.70 6.17
N ALA A 125 13.81 -12.32 5.51
CA ALA A 125 14.01 -13.10 4.30
C ALA A 125 14.11 -12.25 3.02
N GLY A 126 13.95 -10.92 3.12
CA GLY A 126 14.00 -10.00 1.99
C GLY A 126 12.76 -10.06 1.10
N LEU A 127 11.60 -10.48 1.63
CA LEU A 127 10.33 -10.46 0.89
C LEU A 127 9.73 -9.05 0.89
N ASP A 128 10.35 -8.20 0.08
CA ASP A 128 10.03 -6.79 -0.15
C ASP A 128 9.17 -6.60 -1.40
N VAL A 129 8.89 -5.33 -1.76
CA VAL A 129 8.12 -5.00 -2.96
C VAL A 129 8.78 -5.48 -4.26
N ASP A 130 10.12 -5.54 -4.32
CA ASP A 130 10.83 -6.02 -5.51
C ASP A 130 10.57 -7.51 -5.78
N THR A 131 10.29 -8.27 -4.72
CA THR A 131 10.03 -9.71 -4.81
C THR A 131 8.58 -10.10 -5.13
N LEU A 132 7.67 -9.12 -5.21
CA LEU A 132 6.25 -9.38 -5.46
C LEU A 132 6.03 -10.00 -6.84
N ASP A 133 5.10 -10.96 -6.91
CA ASP A 133 4.69 -11.57 -8.17
C ASP A 133 3.93 -10.56 -9.04
N LEU A 134 4.59 -10.08 -10.10
CA LEU A 134 3.98 -9.15 -11.06
C LEU A 134 2.77 -9.75 -11.77
N ASP A 135 2.67 -11.08 -11.90
CA ASP A 135 1.46 -11.70 -12.42
C ASP A 135 0.30 -11.48 -11.46
N VAL A 136 0.48 -11.48 -10.13
CA VAL A 136 -0.61 -11.11 -9.18
C VAL A 136 -1.05 -9.67 -9.38
N LEU A 137 -0.11 -8.76 -9.64
CA LEU A 137 -0.36 -7.31 -9.79
C LEU A 137 -0.95 -6.91 -11.15
N ASN A 138 -1.04 -7.84 -12.11
CA ASN A 138 -1.55 -7.59 -13.46
C ASN A 138 -2.52 -8.68 -13.92
N GLY A 139 -3.68 -8.28 -14.43
CA GLY A 139 -4.62 -9.23 -15.05
C GLY A 139 -6.08 -8.99 -14.70
N PRO A 140 -6.97 -9.95 -15.00
CA PRO A 140 -8.39 -9.83 -14.69
C PRO A 140 -8.62 -9.64 -13.18
N ALA A 141 -9.38 -8.61 -12.83
CA ALA A 141 -9.81 -8.29 -11.49
C ALA A 141 -11.32 -8.03 -11.45
N LEU A 142 -11.96 -8.47 -10.37
CA LEU A 142 -13.38 -8.26 -10.12
C LEU A 142 -13.55 -7.09 -9.14
N LEU A 143 -14.24 -6.03 -9.57
CA LEU A 143 -14.69 -4.96 -8.69
C LEU A 143 -16.07 -5.33 -8.11
N VAL A 144 -16.16 -5.39 -6.78
CA VAL A 144 -17.39 -5.69 -6.04
C VAL A 144 -17.75 -4.58 -5.07
N ASP A 145 -19.04 -4.50 -4.75
CA ASP A 145 -19.55 -3.63 -3.69
C ASP A 145 -19.78 -4.44 -2.41
N VAL A 146 -19.08 -4.07 -1.34
CA VAL A 146 -19.28 -4.60 0.01
C VAL A 146 -20.59 -4.05 0.61
N PRO A 147 -21.38 -4.84 1.37
CA PRO A 147 -22.53 -4.30 2.11
C PRO A 147 -22.16 -3.05 2.94
N ARG A 148 -23.03 -2.05 2.92
CA ARG A 148 -22.71 -0.68 3.39
C ARG A 148 -22.87 -0.47 4.89
N ASP A 149 -23.24 -1.51 5.62
CA ASP A 149 -23.55 -1.50 7.05
C ASP A 149 -22.55 -2.30 7.89
N THR A 150 -21.46 -2.80 7.30
CA THR A 150 -20.50 -3.67 7.98
C THR A 150 -19.05 -3.49 7.51
N ASN A 151 -18.12 -3.87 8.38
CA ASN A 151 -16.76 -4.27 7.98
C ASN A 151 -16.79 -5.53 7.11
N ILE A 152 -15.68 -5.85 6.47
CA ILE A 152 -15.54 -7.07 5.67
C ILE A 152 -15.27 -8.24 6.62
N THR A 153 -16.35 -8.75 7.24
CA THR A 153 -16.35 -9.94 8.11
C THR A 153 -16.40 -11.24 7.31
N ALA A 154 -16.31 -12.38 7.99
CA ALA A 154 -16.51 -13.68 7.37
C ALA A 154 -17.89 -13.78 6.70
N GLU A 155 -18.97 -13.31 7.36
CA GLU A 155 -20.31 -13.34 6.77
C GLU A 155 -20.43 -12.41 5.55
N ALA A 156 -19.79 -11.22 5.60
CA ALA A 156 -19.78 -10.31 4.47
C ALA A 156 -19.04 -10.92 3.26
N MET A 157 -17.90 -11.58 3.50
CA MET A 157 -17.15 -12.28 2.45
C MET A 157 -17.93 -13.45 1.85
N GLU A 158 -18.61 -14.24 2.68
CA GLU A 158 -19.48 -15.32 2.22
C GLU A 158 -20.64 -14.77 1.37
N PHE A 159 -21.27 -13.68 1.82
CA PHE A 159 -22.36 -13.03 1.11
C PHE A 159 -21.95 -12.51 -0.28
N LEU A 160 -20.72 -12.01 -0.43
CA LEU A 160 -20.21 -11.52 -1.72
C LEU A 160 -20.13 -12.64 -2.79
N ASN A 161 -20.12 -13.91 -2.38
CA ASN A 161 -20.18 -15.09 -3.25
C ASN A 161 -19.19 -15.01 -4.43
N ILE A 162 -17.94 -14.67 -4.13
CA ILE A 162 -16.88 -14.50 -5.14
C ILE A 162 -16.62 -15.86 -5.82
N PRO A 163 -16.71 -15.96 -7.17
CA PRO A 163 -16.47 -17.22 -7.86
C PRO A 163 -15.07 -17.79 -7.67
N ARG A 164 -14.95 -19.12 -7.56
CA ARG A 164 -13.65 -19.82 -7.56
C ARG A 164 -12.87 -19.51 -8.85
N GLY A 165 -11.56 -19.40 -8.73
CA GLY A 165 -10.64 -18.99 -9.79
C GLY A 165 -10.46 -17.47 -9.95
N VAL A 166 -11.27 -16.63 -9.30
CA VAL A 166 -11.02 -15.18 -9.24
C VAL A 166 -9.81 -14.92 -8.34
N ARG A 167 -8.73 -14.39 -8.94
CA ARG A 167 -7.46 -14.14 -8.24
C ARG A 167 -7.26 -12.71 -7.74
N ARG A 168 -8.06 -11.74 -8.21
CA ARG A 168 -7.90 -10.32 -7.88
C ARG A 168 -9.27 -9.72 -7.64
N VAL A 169 -9.47 -9.12 -6.47
CA VAL A 169 -10.74 -8.48 -6.12
C VAL A 169 -10.46 -7.09 -5.60
N LEU A 170 -11.23 -6.13 -6.09
CA LEU A 170 -11.26 -4.76 -5.60
C LEU A 170 -12.56 -4.60 -4.80
N PHE A 171 -12.44 -4.35 -3.51
CA PHE A 171 -13.54 -4.19 -2.59
C PHE A 171 -13.86 -2.71 -2.46
N ARG A 172 -14.92 -2.26 -3.13
CA ARG A 172 -15.45 -0.93 -2.88
C ARG A 172 -16.40 -0.96 -1.70
N THR A 173 -16.14 -0.10 -0.73
CA THR A 173 -16.85 -0.08 0.54
C THR A 173 -17.62 1.24 0.71
N LEU A 174 -18.19 1.45 1.90
CA LEU A 174 -18.77 2.73 2.29
C LEU A 174 -17.73 3.88 2.31
N ASN A 175 -16.41 3.57 2.29
CA ASN A 175 -15.35 4.58 2.30
C ASN A 175 -15.38 5.48 1.06
N THR A 176 -15.60 4.90 -0.12
CA THR A 176 -15.82 5.66 -1.37
C THR A 176 -17.02 6.58 -1.25
N ASP A 177 -18.16 6.08 -0.75
CA ASP A 177 -19.41 6.85 -0.62
C ASP A 177 -19.23 8.03 0.36
N ARG A 178 -18.51 7.79 1.47
CA ARG A 178 -18.15 8.80 2.47
C ARG A 178 -17.03 9.74 2.01
N LYS A 179 -16.37 9.43 0.89
CA LYS A 179 -15.22 10.16 0.34
C LYS A 179 -14.07 10.30 1.35
N LEU A 180 -13.77 9.26 2.11
CA LEU A 180 -12.82 9.35 3.23
C LEU A 180 -11.42 9.77 2.77
N MET A 181 -10.94 9.22 1.64
CA MET A 181 -9.64 9.59 1.05
C MET A 181 -9.57 11.05 0.55
N TRP A 182 -10.70 11.77 0.49
CA TRP A 182 -10.79 13.18 0.11
C TRP A 182 -10.90 14.12 1.33
N ARG A 183 -11.01 13.57 2.55
CA ARG A 183 -11.14 14.35 3.77
C ARG A 183 -9.78 14.62 4.39
N LYS A 184 -9.69 15.74 5.12
CA LYS A 184 -8.53 16.07 5.95
C LYS A 184 -8.65 15.38 7.30
N GLY A 185 -7.55 14.81 7.78
CA GLY A 185 -7.50 14.06 9.03
C GLY A 185 -7.99 12.62 8.83
N GLY A 186 -7.20 11.64 9.26
CA GLY A 186 -7.53 10.22 9.15
C GLY A 186 -8.81 9.87 9.90
N ASP A 187 -9.87 9.50 9.16
CA ASP A 187 -11.10 8.99 9.76
C ASP A 187 -10.96 7.49 10.02
N MET A 188 -10.55 7.13 11.24
CA MET A 188 -10.28 5.74 11.64
C MET A 188 -11.52 4.84 11.70
N SER A 189 -12.72 5.38 11.42
CA SER A 189 -13.95 4.59 11.27
C SER A 189 -14.18 4.11 9.83
N TYR A 190 -13.11 4.01 9.03
CA TYR A 190 -13.17 3.44 7.69
C TYR A 190 -13.50 1.94 7.76
N VAL A 191 -14.19 1.47 6.73
CA VAL A 191 -14.53 0.06 6.53
C VAL A 191 -13.29 -0.69 6.07
N GLY A 192 -13.00 -1.84 6.67
CA GLY A 192 -11.91 -2.72 6.25
C GLY A 192 -12.18 -4.17 6.62
N PHE A 193 -11.23 -5.05 6.35
CA PHE A 193 -11.27 -6.44 6.77
C PHE A 193 -11.14 -6.56 8.30
N THR A 194 -12.01 -7.37 8.87
CA THR A 194 -11.77 -7.94 10.20
C THR A 194 -10.87 -9.19 10.06
N GLU A 195 -10.34 -9.67 11.18
CA GLU A 195 -9.48 -10.86 11.18
C GLU A 195 -10.18 -12.10 10.62
N ASP A 196 -11.44 -12.32 11.00
CA ASP A 196 -12.26 -13.44 10.53
C ASP A 196 -12.61 -13.30 9.04
N GLY A 197 -12.85 -12.08 8.54
CA GLY A 197 -13.06 -11.85 7.11
C GLY A 197 -11.80 -12.12 6.29
N ALA A 198 -10.64 -11.70 6.78
CA ALA A 198 -9.36 -12.02 6.14
C ALA A 198 -9.11 -13.54 6.14
N GLN A 199 -9.38 -14.23 7.26
CA GLN A 199 -9.19 -15.66 7.38
C GLN A 199 -10.16 -16.43 6.47
N TRP A 200 -11.42 -16.00 6.39
CA TRP A 200 -12.40 -16.57 5.48
C TRP A 200 -11.94 -16.44 4.02
N LEU A 201 -11.42 -15.26 3.62
CA LEU A 201 -10.88 -15.04 2.28
C LEU A 201 -9.76 -16.04 1.97
N VAL A 202 -8.80 -16.19 2.87
CA VAL A 202 -7.67 -17.12 2.73
C VAL A 202 -8.13 -18.56 2.57
N ASP A 203 -9.11 -18.99 3.38
CA ASP A 203 -9.53 -20.38 3.43
C ASP A 203 -10.49 -20.77 2.29
N ASN A 204 -11.30 -19.84 1.79
CA ASN A 204 -12.43 -20.13 0.91
C ASN A 204 -12.31 -19.57 -0.51
N THR A 205 -11.29 -18.78 -0.80
CA THR A 205 -11.12 -18.13 -2.12
C THR A 205 -9.79 -18.46 -2.78
N ASP A 206 -9.65 -18.08 -4.06
CA ASP A 206 -8.39 -18.16 -4.80
C ASP A 206 -7.73 -16.78 -4.94
N ILE A 207 -8.18 -15.80 -4.14
CA ILE A 207 -7.76 -14.41 -4.21
C ILE A 207 -6.30 -14.28 -3.76
N LYS A 208 -5.53 -13.51 -4.53
CA LYS A 208 -4.11 -13.20 -4.32
C LYS A 208 -3.83 -11.69 -4.37
N LEU A 209 -4.72 -10.89 -4.94
CA LEU A 209 -4.70 -9.43 -4.81
C LEU A 209 -5.97 -8.96 -4.11
N VAL A 210 -5.80 -8.21 -3.03
CA VAL A 210 -6.88 -7.64 -2.22
C VAL A 210 -6.81 -6.13 -2.31
N GLY A 211 -7.59 -5.54 -3.21
CA GLY A 211 -7.67 -4.09 -3.38
C GLY A 211 -8.74 -3.47 -2.50
N ILE A 212 -8.46 -2.37 -1.81
CA ILE A 212 -9.44 -1.64 -0.99
C ILE A 212 -9.40 -0.12 -1.21
N ASP A 213 -10.51 0.57 -0.92
CA ASP A 213 -10.68 2.01 -1.06
C ASP A 213 -10.43 2.83 0.23
N SER A 214 -9.76 2.25 1.23
CA SER A 214 -9.35 2.89 2.49
C SER A 214 -7.84 3.05 2.62
N LEU A 215 -7.42 3.83 3.63
CA LEU A 215 -6.03 3.93 4.09
C LEU A 215 -5.41 2.59 4.49
N SER A 216 -6.23 1.59 4.77
CA SER A 216 -5.78 0.25 5.10
C SER A 216 -6.78 -0.82 4.66
N VAL A 217 -6.28 -1.99 4.28
CA VAL A 217 -7.04 -3.21 3.99
C VAL A 217 -7.79 -3.71 5.22
N ALA A 218 -7.25 -3.47 6.41
CA ALA A 218 -7.82 -3.94 7.66
C ALA A 218 -8.59 -2.82 8.37
N ALA A 219 -9.75 -3.13 8.94
CA ALA A 219 -10.46 -2.20 9.83
C ALA A 219 -9.56 -1.82 11.01
N PHE A 220 -9.67 -0.60 11.52
CA PHE A 220 -8.71 -0.06 12.49
C PHE A 220 -8.51 -0.94 13.74
N GLU A 221 -9.59 -1.51 14.30
CA GLU A 221 -9.51 -2.42 15.47
C GLU A 221 -8.84 -3.76 15.15
N HIS A 222 -8.81 -4.15 13.88
CA HIS A 222 -8.20 -5.38 13.35
C HIS A 222 -6.94 -5.10 12.54
N LEU A 223 -6.38 -3.89 12.64
CA LEU A 223 -5.29 -3.43 11.78
C LEU A 223 -4.17 -4.47 11.74
N ILE A 224 -3.65 -4.88 12.91
CA ILE A 224 -2.56 -5.84 12.94
C ILE A 224 -3.03 -7.26 12.59
N SER A 225 -4.13 -7.73 13.17
CA SER A 225 -4.48 -9.15 13.07
C SER A 225 -4.93 -9.55 11.66
N ALA A 226 -5.66 -8.70 10.94
CA ALA A 226 -6.04 -8.98 9.55
C ALA A 226 -4.84 -8.95 8.59
N HIS A 227 -3.89 -8.01 8.73
CA HIS A 227 -2.65 -8.02 7.92
C HIS A 227 -1.80 -9.25 8.22
N VAL A 228 -1.68 -9.63 9.50
CA VAL A 228 -0.96 -10.85 9.87
C VAL A 228 -1.58 -12.06 9.18
N VAL A 229 -2.92 -12.15 9.09
CA VAL A 229 -3.58 -13.21 8.30
C VAL A 229 -3.20 -13.16 6.83
N PHE A 230 -3.28 -12.00 6.18
CA PHE A 230 -2.90 -11.86 4.76
C PHE A 230 -1.42 -12.17 4.50
N PHE A 231 -0.52 -11.83 5.43
CA PHE A 231 0.91 -12.07 5.31
C PHE A 231 1.39 -13.38 5.98
N LYS A 232 0.48 -14.29 6.36
CA LYS A 232 0.86 -15.65 6.75
C LYS A 232 1.56 -16.37 5.60
N THR A 233 1.09 -16.15 4.38
CA THR A 233 1.72 -16.61 3.14
C THR A 233 2.15 -15.40 2.31
N PRO A 234 3.25 -15.49 1.55
CA PRO A 234 3.79 -14.34 0.83
C PRO A 234 3.07 -14.05 -0.50
N ASP A 235 1.96 -14.72 -0.79
CA ASP A 235 1.30 -14.72 -2.10
C ASP A 235 0.01 -13.90 -2.15
N ILE A 236 -0.39 -13.28 -1.04
CA ILE A 236 -1.48 -12.29 -1.00
C ILE A 236 -0.88 -10.89 -0.92
N ILE A 237 -1.29 -10.03 -1.84
CA ILE A 237 -0.82 -8.65 -1.98
C ILE A 237 -2.00 -7.69 -1.73
N PRO A 238 -2.00 -6.99 -0.59
CA PRO A 238 -2.89 -5.86 -0.36
C PRO A 238 -2.53 -4.70 -1.29
N VAL A 239 -3.56 -4.06 -1.84
CA VAL A 239 -3.45 -2.79 -2.56
C VAL A 239 -4.41 -1.80 -1.93
N GLU A 240 -3.86 -0.82 -1.25
CA GLU A 240 -4.62 0.08 -0.39
C GLU A 240 -4.78 1.45 -1.04
N GLY A 241 -5.71 2.26 -0.53
CA GLY A 241 -5.94 3.61 -0.98
C GLY A 241 -6.40 3.70 -2.44
N LEU A 242 -7.22 2.77 -2.92
CA LEU A 242 -7.76 2.83 -4.28
C LEU A 242 -8.84 3.91 -4.43
N LYS A 243 -8.88 4.53 -5.60
CA LYS A 243 -9.89 5.52 -5.99
C LYS A 243 -10.98 4.85 -6.84
N LEU A 244 -12.02 4.33 -6.19
CA LEU A 244 -13.07 3.53 -6.83
C LEU A 244 -14.38 4.31 -7.13
N ASP A 245 -14.33 5.65 -7.10
CA ASP A 245 -15.47 6.53 -7.40
C ASP A 245 -15.98 6.36 -8.84
N ASN A 246 -17.31 6.24 -9.01
CA ASN A 246 -17.99 6.25 -10.32
C ASN A 246 -17.56 5.14 -11.30
N ILE A 247 -17.19 3.96 -10.78
CA ILE A 247 -16.84 2.78 -11.58
C ILE A 247 -17.97 1.75 -11.47
N GLU A 248 -18.45 1.20 -12.59
CA GLU A 248 -19.40 0.09 -12.52
C GLU A 248 -18.73 -1.16 -11.94
N THR A 249 -19.45 -1.96 -11.15
CA THR A 249 -18.94 -3.26 -10.72
C THR A 249 -18.79 -4.19 -11.93
N GLY A 250 -17.88 -5.15 -11.84
CA GLY A 250 -17.60 -6.09 -12.93
C GLY A 250 -16.13 -6.41 -13.08
N ILE A 251 -15.80 -7.02 -14.22
CA ILE A 251 -14.46 -7.49 -14.51
C ILE A 251 -13.71 -6.46 -15.35
N TYR A 252 -12.48 -6.18 -14.95
CA TYR A 252 -11.55 -5.28 -15.62
C TYR A 252 -10.18 -5.93 -15.71
N MET A 253 -9.38 -5.48 -16.67
CA MET A 253 -7.94 -5.71 -16.64
C MET A 253 -7.30 -4.69 -15.68
N LEU A 254 -6.76 -5.18 -14.58
CA LEU A 254 -6.04 -4.40 -13.57
C LEU A 254 -4.55 -4.37 -13.87
N HIS A 255 -3.93 -3.22 -13.64
CA HIS A 255 -2.49 -3.05 -13.57
C HIS A 255 -2.15 -2.18 -12.36
N CYS A 256 -1.48 -2.73 -11.35
CA CYS A 256 -1.00 -2.03 -10.15
C CYS A 256 0.50 -2.23 -10.01
N LEU A 257 1.30 -1.42 -10.71
CA LEU A 257 2.74 -1.60 -10.79
C LEU A 257 3.45 -0.63 -9.82
N PRO A 258 3.94 -1.11 -8.66
CA PRO A 258 4.63 -0.27 -7.70
C PRO A 258 5.99 0.19 -8.22
N LEU A 259 6.53 1.23 -7.59
CA LEU A 259 7.96 1.51 -7.75
C LEU A 259 8.78 0.29 -7.31
N ARG A 260 9.83 -0.02 -8.09
CA ARG A 260 10.74 -1.13 -7.82
C ARG A 260 11.74 -0.76 -6.72
N LEU A 261 11.30 -0.84 -5.46
CA LEU A 261 12.07 -0.44 -4.28
C LEU A 261 12.63 -1.67 -3.54
N VAL A 262 13.94 -1.88 -3.64
CA VAL A 262 14.64 -2.98 -2.94
C VAL A 262 14.74 -2.66 -1.44
N GLY A 263 14.40 -3.65 -0.61
CA GLY A 263 14.38 -3.56 0.84
C GLY A 263 13.14 -2.89 1.44
N ALA A 264 12.20 -2.41 0.61
CA ALA A 264 11.02 -1.70 1.06
C ALA A 264 9.82 -2.63 1.27
N GLU A 265 9.19 -2.51 2.43
CA GLU A 265 8.03 -3.28 2.90
C GLU A 265 6.69 -2.82 2.29
N GLY A 266 6.70 -1.73 1.54
CA GLY A 266 5.58 -1.23 0.76
C GLY A 266 6.07 -0.29 -0.34
N ALA A 267 5.19 0.11 -1.24
CA ALA A 267 5.53 1.11 -2.24
C ALA A 267 4.30 1.83 -2.82
N PRO A 268 4.43 3.13 -3.12
CA PRO A 268 3.43 3.85 -3.90
C PRO A 268 3.25 3.17 -5.27
N THR A 269 2.01 3.10 -5.74
CA THR A 269 1.68 2.43 -6.99
C THR A 269 0.71 3.23 -7.85
N ARG A 270 0.87 3.10 -9.17
CA ARG A 270 -0.15 3.55 -10.11
C ARG A 270 -1.01 2.35 -10.49
N CYS A 271 -2.30 2.47 -10.20
CA CYS A 271 -3.31 1.46 -10.47
C CYS A 271 -4.28 1.96 -11.53
N ILE A 272 -4.44 1.18 -12.59
CA ILE A 272 -5.39 1.47 -13.67
C ILE A 272 -6.26 0.24 -13.97
N LEU A 273 -7.46 0.51 -14.45
CA LEU A 273 -8.38 -0.48 -15.02
C LEU A 273 -8.53 -0.27 -16.51
N ILE A 274 -8.62 -1.35 -17.28
CA ILE A 274 -8.94 -1.36 -18.70
C ILE A 274 -10.14 -2.28 -18.91
N LYS A 275 -11.18 -1.78 -19.58
CA LYS A 275 -12.37 -2.56 -19.95
C LYS A 275 -12.24 -3.13 -21.35
#